data_AF-A0A353J9Z6-F1
#
_entry.id   AF-A0A353J9Z6-F1
#
_cell.length_a   1.000
_cell.length_b   1.000
_cell.length_c   1.000
_cell.angle_alpha   90.00
_cell.angle_beta   90.00
_cell.angle_gamma   90.00
#
_symmetry.space_group_name_H-M   'P 1'
#
loop_
_entity.id
_entity.type
_entity.pdbx_description
1 polymer ?
#
loop_
_entity_poly.entity_id
_entity_poly.type
_entity_poly.pdbx_seq_one_letter_code
_entity_poly.pdbx_strand_id
1 'polypeptide(L)'
;MNCWYCFVPDNLKNLSDQNSKWFSTSEIVDHLEMQCKDKTVIDLSGGNPELTPEWPLWLARELKKRNLDKKYYIWSDDTLSTESMFTYLSEDEIKELASYKNYGKVCCFKGFDEESYEYNCMLKKEFYYKSFKTLKKYIEYGFDVYGYITLTTNSIRNIKERIANFMDKVQKEISFYFPLRIIPLKIFQFTPTMGRMIKNPDSKKAIDNQNIAIKAWCDEIKKRFTTEEIQQNICEIKIKD
;
A
#
# COMPACT_ATOMS: atom_id res chain seq x y z
N MET A 1 11.52 5.17 -5.69
CA MET A 1 10.37 4.99 -6.62
C MET A 1 9.86 6.34 -7.06
N ASN A 2 9.46 6.52 -8.32
CA ASN A 2 9.19 7.85 -8.89
C ASN A 2 7.81 8.00 -9.51
N CYS A 3 6.77 7.40 -8.94
CA CYS A 3 5.42 7.45 -9.52
C CYS A 3 5.03 8.87 -9.96
N TRP A 4 4.57 9.02 -11.20
CA TRP A 4 4.28 10.35 -11.76
C TRP A 4 3.17 11.06 -10.97
N TYR A 5 2.27 10.30 -10.35
CA TYR A 5 1.17 10.78 -9.50
C TYR A 5 1.51 10.89 -8.00
N CYS A 6 2.76 10.73 -7.59
CA CYS A 6 3.14 10.77 -6.17
C CYS A 6 2.84 12.14 -5.54
N PHE A 7 2.14 12.17 -4.40
CA PHE A 7 1.87 13.43 -3.69
C PHE A 7 3.07 13.99 -2.94
N VAL A 8 4.14 13.20 -2.74
CA VAL A 8 5.39 13.68 -2.13
C VAL A 8 6.17 14.51 -3.16
N PRO A 9 6.49 15.78 -2.87
CA PRO A 9 7.35 16.61 -3.70
C PRO A 9 8.72 15.98 -3.96
N ASP A 10 9.33 16.19 -5.14
CA ASP A 10 10.61 15.55 -5.48
C ASP A 10 11.77 15.97 -4.55
N ASN A 11 11.75 17.21 -4.04
CA ASN A 11 12.73 17.69 -3.06
C ASN A 11 12.60 17.02 -1.68
N LEU A 12 11.47 16.35 -1.38
CA LEU A 12 11.26 15.60 -0.14
C LEU A 12 11.45 14.09 -0.32
N LYS A 13 11.76 13.62 -1.54
CA LYS A 13 12.08 12.21 -1.81
C LYS A 13 13.54 11.85 -1.55
N ASN A 14 14.39 12.84 -1.30
CA ASN A 14 15.79 12.68 -0.96
C ASN A 14 16.02 13.14 0.47
N LEU A 15 16.83 12.39 1.22
CA LEU A 15 17.22 12.78 2.56
C LEU A 15 18.01 14.11 2.49
N SER A 16 17.62 15.06 3.33
CA SER A 16 18.28 16.35 3.45
C SER A 16 18.16 16.86 4.88
N ASP A 17 19.28 17.25 5.47
CA ASP A 17 19.33 17.82 6.84
C ASP A 17 18.53 19.11 6.96
N GLN A 18 18.20 19.77 5.84
CA GLN A 18 17.39 21.00 5.85
C GLN A 18 15.90 20.73 6.08
N ASN A 19 15.40 19.55 5.66
CA ASN A 19 13.98 19.24 5.62
C ASN A 19 13.64 17.93 6.36
N SER A 20 14.59 17.36 7.11
CA SER A 20 14.39 16.11 7.85
C SER A 20 14.97 16.20 9.25
N LYS A 21 14.37 15.44 10.17
CA LYS A 21 14.83 15.29 11.54
C LYS A 21 14.53 13.86 11.99
N TRP A 22 15.47 13.27 12.72
CA TRP A 22 15.26 11.98 13.37
C TRP A 22 14.50 12.16 14.69
N PHE A 23 13.56 11.25 14.92
CA PHE A 23 12.83 11.13 16.17
C PHE A 23 12.97 9.70 16.67
N SER A 24 13.23 9.54 17.96
CA SER A 24 13.08 8.26 18.63
C SER A 24 11.60 7.85 18.69
N THR A 25 11.34 6.55 18.84
CA THR A 25 9.96 6.07 19.03
C THR A 25 9.34 6.61 20.30
N SER A 26 10.13 6.84 21.36
CA SER A 26 9.66 7.49 22.58
C SER A 26 9.17 8.92 22.32
N GLU A 27 9.95 9.74 21.59
CA GLU A 27 9.53 11.11 21.22
C GLU A 27 8.27 11.09 20.35
N ILE A 28 8.15 10.15 19.41
CA ILE A 28 6.95 9.99 18.59
C ILE A 28 5.73 9.71 19.47
N VAL A 29 5.84 8.77 20.42
CA VAL A 29 4.73 8.44 21.32
C VAL A 29 4.40 9.58 22.28
N ASP A 30 5.39 10.33 22.76
CA ASP A 30 5.18 11.53 23.59
C ASP A 30 4.38 12.59 22.82
N HIS A 31 4.74 12.85 21.55
CA HIS A 31 3.99 13.77 20.70
C HIS A 31 2.57 13.30 20.42
N LEU A 32 2.36 12.01 20.16
CA LEU A 32 1.04 11.41 19.95
C LEU A 32 0.14 11.58 21.18
N GLU A 33 0.64 11.24 22.37
CA GLU A 33 -0.10 11.38 23.61
C GLU A 33 -0.32 12.85 24.01
N MET A 34 0.46 13.79 23.49
CA MET A 34 0.27 15.22 23.77
C MET A 34 -0.74 15.87 22.82
N GLN A 35 -0.66 15.57 21.53
CA GLN A 35 -1.34 16.31 20.47
C GLN A 35 -2.53 15.55 19.86
N CYS A 36 -2.55 14.22 19.99
CA CYS A 36 -3.46 13.33 19.27
C CYS A 36 -4.18 12.35 20.23
N LYS A 37 -4.53 12.81 21.44
CA LYS A 37 -5.13 11.96 22.50
C LYS A 37 -6.42 11.26 22.08
N ASP A 38 -7.18 11.87 21.18
CA ASP A 38 -8.46 11.38 20.65
C ASP A 38 -8.28 10.44 19.43
N LYS A 39 -7.06 10.32 18.90
CA LYS A 39 -6.78 9.46 17.75
C LYS A 39 -6.43 8.05 18.23
N THR A 40 -6.77 7.09 17.39
CA THR A 40 -6.53 5.66 17.64
C THR A 40 -5.71 5.00 16.53
N VAL A 41 -5.42 5.71 15.44
CA VAL A 41 -4.61 5.19 14.32
C VAL A 41 -3.35 6.02 14.20
N ILE A 42 -2.21 5.34 14.14
CA ILE A 42 -0.91 5.92 13.82
C ILE A 42 -0.56 5.48 12.41
N ASP A 43 -0.64 6.41 11.47
CA ASP A 43 -0.26 6.20 10.08
C ASP A 43 1.24 6.47 9.90
N LEU A 44 2.01 5.40 9.69
CA LEU A 44 3.41 5.45 9.31
C LEU A 44 3.47 5.78 7.81
N SER A 45 3.38 7.07 7.52
CA SER A 45 3.47 7.62 6.16
C SER A 45 4.87 8.23 5.90
N GLY A 46 5.24 8.41 4.63
CA GLY A 46 6.56 8.95 4.28
C GLY A 46 7.14 8.50 2.94
N GLY A 47 6.29 8.16 1.97
CA GLY A 47 6.73 7.67 0.65
C GLY A 47 7.00 6.17 0.60
N ASN A 48 7.81 5.62 1.52
CA ASN A 48 8.00 4.17 1.68
C ASN A 48 8.56 3.81 3.09
N PRO A 49 7.70 3.52 4.07
CA PRO A 49 8.13 3.05 5.41
C PRO A 49 9.09 1.86 5.40
N GLU A 50 9.05 1.01 4.35
CA GLU A 50 10.02 -0.08 4.13
C GLU A 50 11.48 0.37 3.94
N LEU A 51 11.77 1.67 3.86
CA LEU A 51 13.15 2.16 3.90
C LEU A 51 13.79 2.05 5.30
N THR A 52 12.96 1.92 6.34
CA THR A 52 13.37 1.70 7.73
C THR A 52 12.48 0.58 8.30
N PRO A 53 12.66 -0.67 7.87
CA PRO A 53 11.70 -1.75 8.13
C PRO A 53 11.53 -2.09 9.62
N GLU A 54 12.51 -1.74 10.45
CA GLU A 54 12.47 -1.83 11.90
C GLU A 54 11.54 -0.81 12.59
N TRP A 55 11.16 0.27 11.91
CA TRP A 55 10.37 1.35 12.51
C TRP A 55 9.00 0.90 13.05
N PRO A 56 8.17 0.14 12.31
CA PRO A 56 6.91 -0.37 12.86
C PRO A 56 7.10 -1.25 14.09
N LEU A 57 8.15 -2.09 14.11
CA LEU A 57 8.47 -2.96 15.24
C LEU A 57 8.92 -2.16 16.46
N TRP A 58 9.80 -1.18 16.29
CA TRP A 58 10.23 -0.33 17.39
C TRP A 58 9.07 0.47 17.98
N LEU A 59 8.14 0.94 17.14
CA LEU A 59 6.96 1.63 17.62
C LEU A 59 6.02 0.68 18.38
N ALA A 60 5.77 -0.51 17.86
CA ALA A 60 4.97 -1.54 18.53
C ALA A 60 5.53 -1.90 19.92
N ARG A 61 6.86 -2.08 20.02
CA ARG A 61 7.57 -2.33 21.28
C ARG A 61 7.40 -1.17 22.27
N GLU A 62 7.52 0.07 21.81
CA GLU A 62 7.38 1.26 22.67
C GLU A 62 5.93 1.44 23.17
N LEU A 63 4.93 1.23 22.31
CA LEU A 63 3.53 1.26 22.70
C LEU A 63 3.22 0.19 23.74
N LYS A 64 3.71 -1.05 23.54
CA LYS A 64 3.54 -2.15 24.49
C LYS A 64 4.20 -1.85 25.84
N LYS A 65 5.43 -1.31 25.84
CA LYS A 65 6.14 -0.90 27.06
C LYS A 65 5.34 0.13 27.87
N ARG A 66 4.55 0.98 27.20
CA ARG A 66 3.70 2.02 27.82
C ARG A 66 2.26 1.55 28.10
N ASN A 67 1.92 0.28 27.84
CA ASN A 67 0.56 -0.26 27.91
C ASN A 67 -0.45 0.47 26.99
N LEU A 68 0.03 0.98 25.85
CA LEU A 68 -0.76 1.69 24.85
C LEU A 68 -1.06 0.81 23.61
N ASP A 69 -0.57 -0.44 23.61
CA ASP A 69 -0.68 -1.37 22.48
C ASP A 69 -2.12 -1.72 22.12
N LYS A 70 -3.04 -1.64 23.09
CA LYS A 70 -4.49 -1.84 22.86
C LYS A 70 -5.23 -0.59 22.42
N LYS A 71 -4.64 0.60 22.62
CA LYS A 71 -5.25 1.90 22.29
C LYS A 71 -4.99 2.30 20.84
N TYR A 72 -3.75 2.08 20.38
CA TYR A 72 -3.31 2.52 19.07
C TYR A 72 -3.20 1.36 18.08
N TYR A 73 -3.79 1.57 16.91
CA TYR A 73 -3.59 0.77 15.71
C TYR A 73 -2.46 1.39 14.86
N ILE A 74 -1.44 0.61 14.56
CA ILE A 74 -0.35 1.00 13.66
C ILE A 74 -0.77 0.65 12.24
N TRP A 75 -0.70 1.63 11.35
CA TRP A 75 -0.90 1.46 9.92
C TRP A 75 0.42 1.75 9.21
N SER A 76 0.94 0.83 8.40
CA SER A 76 2.17 1.06 7.62
C SER A 76 1.95 0.78 6.15
N ASP A 77 2.18 1.80 5.34
CA ASP A 77 2.17 1.68 3.88
C ASP A 77 3.39 0.89 3.38
N ASP A 78 3.21 0.19 2.26
CA ASP A 78 4.25 -0.54 1.56
C ASP A 78 4.08 -0.39 0.04
N THR A 79 5.17 -0.10 -0.65
CA THR A 79 5.17 0.06 -2.11
C THR A 79 5.34 -1.24 -2.89
N LEU A 80 5.60 -2.35 -2.21
CA LEU A 80 5.91 -3.69 -2.73
C LEU A 80 7.10 -3.75 -3.68
N SER A 81 7.95 -2.71 -3.70
CA SER A 81 9.10 -2.63 -4.61
C SER A 81 10.40 -3.14 -4.01
N THR A 82 10.43 -3.30 -2.69
CA THR A 82 11.57 -3.78 -1.91
C THR A 82 11.14 -4.96 -1.04
N GLU A 83 12.11 -5.69 -0.51
CA GLU A 83 11.90 -6.75 0.48
C GLU A 83 12.72 -6.43 1.74
N SER A 84 12.81 -5.14 2.08
CA SER A 84 13.70 -4.65 3.13
C SER A 84 13.39 -5.31 4.47
N MET A 85 12.12 -5.43 4.84
CA MET A 85 11.71 -6.16 6.04
C MET A 85 12.28 -7.57 6.10
N PHE A 86 12.22 -8.31 5.00
CA PHE A 86 12.74 -9.68 4.92
C PHE A 86 14.26 -9.76 4.75
N THR A 87 14.91 -8.64 4.45
CA THR A 87 16.36 -8.56 4.23
C THR A 87 17.08 -8.17 5.52
N TYR A 88 16.49 -7.26 6.30
CA TYR A 88 17.15 -6.61 7.43
C TYR A 88 16.62 -7.06 8.79
N LEU A 89 15.37 -7.50 8.91
CA LEU A 89 14.86 -8.04 10.16
C LEU A 89 15.12 -9.54 10.25
N SER A 90 15.38 -10.01 11.47
CA SER A 90 15.43 -11.44 11.77
C SER A 90 14.04 -12.07 11.68
N GLU A 91 13.98 -13.39 11.53
CA GLU A 91 12.71 -14.12 11.48
C GLU A 91 11.87 -13.91 12.75
N ASP A 92 12.51 -13.84 13.91
CA ASP A 92 11.84 -13.62 15.20
C ASP A 92 11.25 -12.22 15.30
N GLU A 93 11.95 -11.19 14.79
CA GLU A 93 11.44 -9.82 14.73
C GLU A 93 10.23 -9.69 13.79
N ILE A 94 10.27 -10.37 12.65
CA ILE A 94 9.14 -10.40 11.71
C ILE A 94 7.93 -11.08 12.36
N LYS A 95 8.13 -12.23 13.02
CA LYS A 95 7.07 -12.94 13.75
C LYS A 95 6.53 -12.10 14.91
N GLU A 96 7.39 -11.40 15.63
CA GLU A 96 6.98 -10.49 16.71
C GLU A 96 6.04 -9.41 16.16
N LEU A 97 6.44 -8.72 15.09
CA LEU A 97 5.60 -7.69 14.48
C LEU A 97 4.30 -8.27 13.90
N ALA A 98 4.37 -9.42 13.22
CA ALA A 98 3.18 -10.08 12.66
C ALA A 98 2.18 -10.51 13.75
N SER A 99 2.66 -10.82 14.95
CA SER A 99 1.80 -11.16 16.10
C SER A 99 1.17 -9.95 16.79
N TYR A 100 1.58 -8.73 16.44
CA TYR A 100 1.04 -7.52 17.06
C TYR A 100 -0.37 -7.25 16.54
N LYS A 101 -1.38 -7.51 17.39
CA LYS A 101 -2.80 -7.49 17.03
C LYS A 101 -3.28 -6.19 16.39
N ASN A 102 -2.74 -5.06 16.83
CA ASN A 102 -3.16 -3.73 16.38
C ASN A 102 -2.21 -3.18 15.30
N TYR A 103 -1.82 -4.00 14.34
CA TYR A 103 -0.97 -3.59 13.22
C TYR A 103 -1.56 -4.06 11.89
N GLY A 104 -1.67 -3.13 10.94
CA GLY A 104 -2.03 -3.38 9.55
C GLY A 104 -0.92 -2.99 8.60
N LYS A 105 -0.61 -3.86 7.65
CA LYS A 105 0.34 -3.56 6.57
C LYS A 105 -0.42 -3.35 5.27
N VAL A 106 -0.24 -2.19 4.65
CA VAL A 106 -1.08 -1.77 3.54
C VAL A 106 -0.24 -1.60 2.27
N CYS A 107 -0.46 -2.51 1.34
CA CYS A 107 0.42 -2.72 0.21
C CYS A 107 -0.19 -2.13 -1.07
N CYS A 108 0.60 -1.39 -1.84
CA CYS A 108 0.11 -0.69 -3.04
C CYS A 108 0.50 -1.40 -4.34
N PHE A 109 -0.49 -1.94 -5.06
CA PHE A 109 -0.36 -2.31 -6.47
C PHE A 109 -0.42 -1.06 -7.34
N LYS A 110 0.71 -0.69 -7.92
CA LYS A 110 0.86 0.56 -8.68
C LYS A 110 0.52 0.41 -10.16
N GLY A 111 -0.42 -0.47 -10.46
CA GLY A 111 -0.83 -0.90 -11.79
C GLY A 111 -1.55 -2.24 -11.69
N PHE A 112 -2.32 -2.57 -12.71
CA PHE A 112 -3.08 -3.83 -12.80
C PHE A 112 -2.53 -4.78 -13.87
N ASP A 113 -1.45 -4.40 -14.54
CA ASP A 113 -0.67 -5.24 -15.45
C ASP A 113 0.74 -4.65 -15.63
N GLU A 114 1.58 -5.32 -16.44
CA GLU A 114 2.96 -4.87 -16.65
C GLU A 114 3.03 -3.46 -17.26
N GLU A 115 2.19 -3.18 -18.25
CA GLU A 115 2.19 -1.90 -18.99
C GLU A 115 1.79 -0.74 -18.07
N SER A 116 0.69 -0.87 -17.34
CA SER A 116 0.25 0.15 -16.40
C SER A 116 1.22 0.31 -15.25
N TYR A 117 1.82 -0.78 -14.75
CA TYR A 117 2.84 -0.72 -13.71
C TYR A 117 4.09 0.04 -14.16
N GLU A 118 4.65 -0.31 -15.31
CA GLU A 118 5.85 0.34 -15.85
C GLU A 118 5.60 1.83 -16.12
N TYR A 119 4.46 2.15 -16.75
CA TYR A 119 4.03 3.53 -16.97
C TYR A 119 3.89 4.32 -15.66
N ASN A 120 3.22 3.75 -14.66
CA ASN A 120 2.93 4.42 -13.40
C ASN A 120 4.19 4.62 -12.55
N CYS A 121 5.02 3.59 -12.44
CA CYS A 121 6.16 3.57 -11.52
C CYS A 121 7.46 4.10 -12.13
N MET A 122 7.58 4.10 -13.46
CA MET A 122 8.85 4.23 -14.19
C MET A 122 9.88 3.19 -13.72
N LEU A 123 9.40 1.95 -13.50
CA LEU A 123 10.20 0.80 -13.09
C LEU A 123 9.98 -0.32 -14.10
N LYS A 124 10.98 -1.21 -14.24
CA LYS A 124 10.89 -2.38 -15.10
C LYS A 124 9.69 -3.26 -14.72
N LYS A 125 9.03 -3.82 -15.72
CA LYS A 125 7.91 -4.77 -15.55
C LYS A 125 8.18 -5.97 -14.63
N GLU A 126 9.44 -6.37 -14.42
CA GLU A 126 9.78 -7.48 -13.52
C GLU A 126 9.34 -7.24 -12.06
N PHE A 127 9.34 -5.97 -11.63
CA PHE A 127 8.89 -5.59 -10.28
C PHE A 127 7.38 -5.73 -10.09
N TYR A 128 6.58 -5.73 -11.18
CA TYR A 128 5.16 -6.02 -11.11
C TYR A 128 4.91 -7.45 -10.60
N TYR A 129 5.64 -8.45 -11.09
CA TYR A 129 5.48 -9.81 -10.59
C TYR A 129 6.03 -10.00 -9.18
N LYS A 130 7.09 -9.25 -8.84
CA LYS A 130 7.67 -9.29 -7.50
C LYS A 130 6.66 -8.83 -6.44
N SER A 131 5.81 -7.85 -6.76
CA SER A 131 4.86 -7.32 -5.78
C SER A 131 3.87 -8.37 -5.25
N PHE A 132 3.43 -9.31 -6.09
CA PHE A 132 2.55 -10.42 -5.67
C PHE A 132 3.26 -11.37 -4.71
N LYS A 133 4.52 -11.72 -5.01
CA LYS A 133 5.34 -12.59 -4.16
C LYS A 133 5.62 -11.97 -2.80
N THR A 134 6.01 -10.69 -2.79
CA THR A 134 6.28 -9.94 -1.55
C THR A 134 5.02 -9.84 -0.69
N LEU A 135 3.87 -9.53 -1.30
CA LEU A 135 2.59 -9.49 -0.58
C LEU A 135 2.20 -10.86 -0.01
N LYS A 136 2.29 -11.92 -0.82
CA LYS A 136 2.02 -13.30 -0.36
C LYS A 136 2.89 -13.67 0.84
N LYS A 137 4.18 -13.30 0.80
CA LYS A 137 5.11 -13.54 1.91
C LYS A 137 4.64 -12.86 3.20
N TYR A 138 4.14 -11.61 3.15
CA TYR A 138 3.55 -10.98 4.33
C TYR A 138 2.36 -11.78 4.91
N ILE A 139 1.45 -12.26 4.05
CA ILE A 139 0.32 -13.08 4.51
C ILE A 139 0.81 -14.40 5.14
N GLU A 140 1.84 -15.04 4.58
CA GLU A 140 2.41 -16.28 5.10
C GLU A 140 3.02 -16.11 6.49
N TYR A 141 3.68 -14.99 6.76
CA TYR A 141 4.16 -14.62 8.10
C TYR A 141 3.03 -14.27 9.08
N GLY A 142 1.79 -14.10 8.60
CA GLY A 142 0.62 -13.85 9.43
C GLY A 142 0.28 -12.37 9.63
N PHE A 143 0.82 -11.48 8.80
CA PHE A 143 0.44 -10.07 8.84
C PHE A 143 -1.04 -9.87 8.45
N ASP A 144 -1.70 -8.91 9.08
CA ASP A 144 -2.99 -8.40 8.62
C ASP A 144 -2.76 -7.43 7.44
N VAL A 145 -2.98 -7.93 6.22
CA VAL A 145 -2.61 -7.22 4.99
C VAL A 145 -3.84 -6.63 4.30
N TYR A 146 -3.70 -5.40 3.83
CA TYR A 146 -4.66 -4.70 2.97
C TYR A 146 -4.00 -4.25 1.68
N GLY A 147 -4.81 -3.99 0.66
CA GLY A 147 -4.32 -3.56 -0.65
C GLY A 147 -4.87 -2.20 -1.07
N TYR A 148 -4.02 -1.43 -1.72
CA TYR A 148 -4.43 -0.35 -2.59
C TYR A 148 -4.08 -0.67 -4.04
N ILE A 149 -4.89 -0.21 -4.98
CA ILE A 149 -4.55 -0.29 -6.41
C ILE A 149 -4.76 1.03 -7.12
N THR A 150 -3.79 1.43 -7.94
CA THR A 150 -3.96 2.57 -8.86
C THR A 150 -4.42 2.08 -10.21
N LEU A 151 -5.66 2.41 -10.58
CA LEU A 151 -6.27 2.01 -11.85
C LEU A 151 -6.00 3.00 -12.99
N THR A 152 -4.81 3.61 -13.01
CA THR A 152 -4.37 4.53 -14.05
C THR A 152 -3.60 3.80 -15.15
N THR A 153 -3.88 4.14 -16.41
CA THR A 153 -3.22 3.54 -17.59
C THR A 153 -3.26 4.51 -18.77
N ASN A 154 -2.24 4.50 -19.62
CA ASN A 154 -2.21 5.27 -20.87
C ASN A 154 -3.04 4.61 -22.01
N SER A 155 -3.56 3.39 -21.81
CA SER A 155 -4.28 2.60 -22.80
C SER A 155 -5.53 1.93 -22.22
N ILE A 156 -6.69 2.08 -22.88
CA ILE A 156 -7.96 1.40 -22.51
C ILE A 156 -8.23 0.15 -23.32
N ARG A 157 -7.30 -0.26 -24.19
CA ARG A 157 -7.44 -1.46 -25.00
C ARG A 157 -7.62 -2.67 -24.07
N ASN A 158 -8.65 -3.47 -24.32
CA ASN A 158 -8.99 -4.68 -23.57
C ASN A 158 -9.05 -4.48 -22.04
N ILE A 159 -9.45 -3.29 -21.58
CA ILE A 159 -9.40 -2.93 -20.15
C ILE A 159 -10.14 -3.91 -19.24
N LYS A 160 -11.29 -4.46 -19.68
CA LYS A 160 -12.05 -5.45 -18.93
C LYS A 160 -11.27 -6.76 -18.72
N GLU A 161 -10.63 -7.24 -19.78
CA GLU A 161 -9.81 -8.45 -19.74
C GLU A 161 -8.56 -8.24 -18.87
N ARG A 162 -7.88 -7.10 -18.99
CA ARG A 162 -6.70 -6.76 -18.19
C ARG A 162 -7.02 -6.71 -16.69
N ILE A 163 -8.16 -6.14 -16.31
CA ILE A 163 -8.64 -6.10 -14.93
C ILE A 163 -9.04 -7.50 -14.43
N ALA A 164 -9.72 -8.31 -15.26
CA ALA A 164 -10.03 -9.68 -14.92
C ALA A 164 -8.75 -10.51 -14.68
N ASN A 165 -7.76 -10.39 -15.56
CA ASN A 165 -6.47 -11.07 -15.44
C ASN A 165 -5.71 -10.64 -14.17
N PHE A 166 -5.79 -9.37 -13.77
CA PHE A 166 -5.26 -8.91 -12.50
C PHE A 166 -5.91 -9.64 -11.32
N MET A 167 -7.24 -9.68 -11.29
CA MET A 167 -7.98 -10.35 -10.21
C MET A 167 -7.70 -11.86 -10.20
N ASP A 168 -7.65 -12.52 -11.35
CA ASP A 168 -7.25 -13.93 -11.46
C ASP A 168 -5.86 -14.16 -10.85
N LYS A 169 -4.91 -13.26 -11.14
CA LYS A 169 -3.56 -13.34 -10.60
C LYS A 169 -3.54 -13.13 -9.09
N VAL A 170 -4.28 -12.14 -8.57
CA VAL A 170 -4.44 -11.93 -7.12
C VAL A 170 -5.03 -13.18 -6.45
N GLN A 171 -6.11 -13.73 -6.98
CA GLN A 171 -6.77 -14.90 -6.40
C GLN A 171 -5.87 -16.14 -6.41
N LYS A 172 -5.11 -16.31 -7.50
CA LYS A 172 -4.20 -17.45 -7.67
C LYS A 172 -2.94 -17.35 -6.81
N GLU A 173 -2.32 -16.18 -6.73
CA GLU A 173 -1.01 -16.02 -6.10
C GLU A 173 -1.09 -15.59 -4.62
N ILE A 174 -2.20 -14.98 -4.21
CA ILE A 174 -2.34 -14.39 -2.88
C ILE A 174 -3.39 -15.14 -2.06
N SER A 175 -4.67 -14.92 -2.37
CA SER A 175 -5.82 -15.60 -1.76
C SER A 175 -7.08 -15.26 -2.56
N PHE A 176 -8.03 -16.20 -2.63
CA PHE A 176 -9.29 -16.05 -3.34
C PHE A 176 -10.07 -14.79 -2.93
N TYR A 177 -10.12 -14.46 -1.63
CA TYR A 177 -10.87 -13.30 -1.13
C TYR A 177 -10.04 -12.01 -1.07
N PHE A 178 -8.73 -12.06 -1.38
CA PHE A 178 -7.88 -10.88 -1.32
C PHE A 178 -8.34 -9.71 -2.21
N PRO A 179 -8.99 -9.90 -3.38
CA PRO A 179 -9.54 -8.78 -4.14
C PRO A 179 -10.53 -7.90 -3.35
N LEU A 180 -11.26 -8.48 -2.39
CA LEU A 180 -12.17 -7.73 -1.52
C LEU A 180 -11.43 -6.91 -0.44
N ARG A 181 -10.13 -7.17 -0.24
CA ARG A 181 -9.23 -6.37 0.60
C ARG A 181 -8.46 -5.30 -0.18
N ILE A 182 -8.72 -5.13 -1.48
CA ILE A 182 -8.06 -4.13 -2.31
C ILE A 182 -9.01 -2.95 -2.57
N ILE A 183 -8.57 -1.74 -2.23
CA ILE A 183 -9.31 -0.50 -2.51
C ILE A 183 -8.67 0.23 -3.70
N PRO A 184 -9.42 0.49 -4.78
CA PRO A 184 -8.96 1.38 -5.85
C PRO A 184 -8.77 2.81 -5.33
N LEU A 185 -7.55 3.34 -5.46
CA LEU A 185 -7.23 4.71 -5.08
C LEU A 185 -7.52 5.68 -6.23
N LYS A 186 -8.23 6.76 -5.91
CA LYS A 186 -8.48 7.85 -6.86
C LYS A 186 -7.22 8.69 -7.04
N ILE A 187 -6.69 8.70 -8.25
CA ILE A 187 -5.61 9.59 -8.65
C ILE A 187 -6.22 10.86 -9.25
N PHE A 188 -5.70 12.01 -8.83
CA PHE A 188 -6.14 13.32 -9.30
C PHE A 188 -4.96 14.31 -9.32
N GLN A 189 -5.15 15.43 -10.01
CA GLN A 189 -4.14 16.48 -10.09
C GLN A 189 -4.01 17.20 -8.75
N PHE A 190 -2.78 17.32 -8.25
CA PHE A 190 -2.42 18.05 -7.03
C PHE A 190 -1.11 18.82 -7.24
N THR A 191 -0.83 19.84 -6.44
CA THR A 191 0.29 20.77 -6.65
C THR A 191 1.64 20.08 -6.99
N PRO A 192 2.09 19.05 -6.24
CA PRO A 192 3.33 18.32 -6.55
C PRO A 192 3.26 17.44 -7.81
N THR A 193 2.07 17.04 -8.26
CA THR A 193 1.90 16.22 -9.45
C THR A 193 1.89 17.06 -10.73
N MET A 194 1.47 18.33 -10.66
CA MET A 194 1.35 19.22 -11.83
C MET A 194 2.63 19.31 -12.65
N GLY A 195 3.78 19.54 -12.00
CA GLY A 195 5.07 19.63 -12.70
C GLY A 195 5.46 18.33 -13.40
N ARG A 196 5.07 17.17 -12.86
CA ARG A 196 5.33 15.86 -13.48
C ARG A 196 4.36 15.58 -14.62
N MET A 197 3.09 15.98 -14.46
CA MET A 197 2.07 15.86 -15.50
C MET A 197 2.37 16.76 -16.71
N ILE A 198 2.98 17.93 -16.52
CA ILE A 198 3.44 18.77 -17.64
C ILE A 198 4.52 18.04 -18.45
N LYS A 199 5.44 17.34 -17.78
CA LYS A 199 6.51 16.56 -18.42
C LYS A 199 6.01 15.25 -19.06
N ASN A 200 4.86 14.76 -18.63
CA ASN A 200 4.23 13.56 -19.16
C ASN A 200 2.76 13.84 -19.55
N PRO A 201 2.51 14.37 -20.76
CA PRO A 201 1.18 14.79 -21.21
C PRO A 201 0.13 13.67 -21.15
N ASP A 202 0.55 12.40 -21.29
CA ASP A 202 -0.33 11.23 -21.19
C ASP A 202 -0.89 11.02 -19.78
N SER A 203 -0.34 11.70 -18.76
CA SER A 203 -0.83 11.65 -17.38
C SER A 203 -2.30 12.06 -17.26
N LYS A 204 -2.73 13.07 -18.04
CA LYS A 204 -4.13 13.50 -18.03
C LYS A 204 -5.04 12.40 -18.57
N LYS A 205 -4.66 11.81 -19.70
CA LYS A 205 -5.34 10.65 -20.29
C LYS A 205 -5.41 9.48 -19.30
N ALA A 206 -4.33 9.24 -18.54
CA ALA A 206 -4.30 8.18 -17.54
C ALA A 206 -5.25 8.41 -16.36
N ILE A 207 -5.44 9.66 -15.93
CA ILE A 207 -6.45 10.02 -14.92
C ILE A 207 -7.86 9.81 -15.47
N ASP A 208 -8.11 10.23 -16.72
CA ASP A 208 -9.42 10.09 -17.36
C ASP A 208 -9.79 8.61 -17.56
N ASN A 209 -8.82 7.80 -17.98
CA ASN A 209 -8.97 6.35 -18.17
C ASN A 209 -9.29 5.60 -16.86
N GLN A 210 -8.93 6.15 -15.69
CA GLN A 210 -9.17 5.49 -14.41
C GLN A 210 -10.66 5.18 -14.19
N ASN A 211 -11.58 6.04 -14.66
CA ASN A 211 -13.01 5.82 -14.47
C ASN A 211 -13.50 4.58 -15.24
N ILE A 212 -12.92 4.34 -16.42
CA ILE A 212 -13.22 3.16 -17.24
C ILE A 212 -12.68 1.90 -16.55
N ALA A 213 -11.46 1.98 -16.00
CA ALA A 213 -10.83 0.89 -15.26
C ALA A 213 -11.56 0.59 -13.94
N ILE A 214 -12.01 1.61 -13.20
CA ILE A 214 -12.85 1.44 -11.99
C ILE A 214 -14.16 0.76 -12.34
N LYS A 215 -14.82 1.15 -13.44
CA LYS A 215 -16.05 0.46 -13.87
C LYS A 215 -15.77 -1.02 -14.16
N ALA A 216 -14.69 -1.33 -14.89
CA ALA A 216 -14.28 -2.70 -15.14
C ALA A 216 -13.97 -3.47 -13.84
N TRP A 217 -13.31 -2.83 -12.86
CA TRP A 217 -13.06 -3.40 -11.54
C TRP A 217 -14.37 -3.73 -10.81
N CYS A 218 -15.30 -2.78 -10.73
CA CYS A 218 -16.58 -2.99 -10.06
C CYS A 218 -17.43 -4.07 -10.75
N ASP A 219 -17.46 -4.10 -12.08
CA ASP A 219 -18.15 -5.14 -12.85
C ASP A 219 -17.54 -6.52 -12.55
N GLU A 220 -16.22 -6.60 -12.40
CA GLU A 220 -15.52 -7.86 -12.13
C GLU A 220 -15.70 -8.35 -10.69
N ILE A 221 -15.65 -7.45 -9.70
CA ILE A 221 -15.98 -7.77 -8.30
C ILE A 221 -17.39 -8.37 -8.20
N LYS A 222 -18.38 -7.77 -8.86
CA LYS A 222 -19.79 -8.23 -8.84
C LYS A 222 -20.01 -9.57 -9.53
N LYS A 223 -19.12 -9.98 -10.44
CA LYS A 223 -19.19 -11.31 -11.06
C LYS A 223 -18.60 -12.40 -10.15
N ARG A 224 -17.59 -12.04 -9.34
CA ARG A 224 -16.78 -12.98 -8.58
C ARG A 224 -17.30 -13.24 -7.17
N PHE A 225 -17.96 -12.25 -6.58
CA PHE A 225 -18.38 -12.28 -5.19
C PHE A 225 -19.86 -11.96 -5.06
N THR A 226 -20.47 -12.53 -4.04
CA THR A 226 -21.86 -12.28 -3.65
C THR A 226 -22.02 -10.87 -3.07
N THR A 227 -23.26 -10.41 -2.96
CA THR A 227 -23.53 -9.07 -2.40
C THR A 227 -23.15 -9.03 -0.91
N GLU A 228 -23.39 -10.12 -0.19
CA GLU A 228 -23.05 -10.30 1.21
C GLU A 228 -21.54 -10.22 1.43
N GLU A 229 -20.74 -10.90 0.61
CA GLU A 229 -19.27 -10.85 0.67
C GLU A 229 -18.72 -9.44 0.37
N ILE A 230 -19.29 -8.75 -0.63
CA ILE A 230 -18.88 -7.39 -1.00
C ILE A 230 -19.21 -6.38 0.11
N GLN A 231 -20.30 -6.58 0.85
CA GLN A 231 -20.72 -5.70 1.94
C GLN A 231 -20.04 -6.01 3.28
N GLN A 232 -19.33 -7.13 3.37
CA GLN A 232 -18.57 -7.48 4.57
C GLN A 232 -17.53 -6.41 4.89
N ASN A 233 -17.32 -6.15 6.19
CA ASN A 233 -16.25 -5.27 6.61
C ASN A 233 -14.90 -5.83 6.12
N ILE A 234 -14.11 -5.00 5.45
CA ILE A 234 -12.82 -5.38 4.88
C ILE A 234 -11.88 -6.05 5.90
N CYS A 235 -11.95 -5.65 7.18
CA CYS A 235 -11.14 -6.20 8.25
C CYS A 235 -11.56 -7.63 8.65
N GLU A 236 -12.77 -8.06 8.30
CA GLU A 236 -13.31 -9.38 8.63
C GLU A 236 -13.08 -10.41 7.52
N ILE A 237 -12.68 -9.96 6.33
CA ILE A 237 -12.44 -10.81 5.17
C ILE A 237 -11.21 -11.67 5.43
N LYS A 238 -11.36 -13.00 5.44
CA LYS A 238 -10.22 -13.90 5.69
C LYS A 238 -9.36 -14.04 4.45
N ILE A 239 -8.06 -13.80 4.59
CA ILE A 239 -7.07 -13.85 3.51
C ILE A 239 -6.04 -14.98 3.65
N LYS A 240 -6.23 -15.81 4.67
CA LYS A 240 -5.50 -17.06 4.87
C LYS A 240 -6.54 -18.18 4.86
N ASP A 241 -6.31 -19.16 4.01
CA ASP A 241 -7.12 -20.39 3.94
C ASP A 241 -6.87 -21.26 5.18
#